data_AF-A0A1Q6LHD3-F1
#
_entry.id   AF-A0A1Q6LHD3-F1
#
_cell.length_a   1.000
_cell.length_b   1.000
_cell.length_c   1.000
_cell.angle_alpha   90.00
_cell.angle_beta   90.00
_cell.angle_gamma   90.00
#
_symmetry.space_group_name_H-M   'P 1'
#
loop_
_entity.id
_entity.type
_entity.pdbx_description
1 polymer ?
#
loop_
_entity_poly.entity_id
_entity_poly.type
_entity_poly.pdbx_seq_one_letter_code
_entity_poly.pdbx_strand_id
1 'polypeptide(L)'
;MFDFDGTIVTEDILDVVCDIVEKKEESRLINEKVRRGELRGLEPLCDRINFLKGVSYKKINEKLSKETYLRKGTIELFDYLKKNNFIIILCSGNIVPVLKFYQELLNIDYIFGTNPKMNGELIK
;
A
#
# COMPACT_ATOMS: atom_id res chain seq x y z
N MET A 1 -6.69 12.17 -9.60
CA MET A 1 -6.44 10.73 -9.38
C MET A 1 -4.95 10.54 -9.26
N PHE A 2 -4.51 9.81 -8.24
CA PHE A 2 -3.09 9.58 -7.96
C PHE A 2 -2.78 8.08 -8.00
N ASP A 3 -1.60 7.76 -8.52
CA ASP A 3 -0.92 6.51 -8.20
C ASP A 3 -0.31 6.60 -6.79
N PHE A 4 0.12 5.47 -6.23
CA PHE A 4 0.56 5.35 -4.85
C PHE A 4 2.07 5.16 -4.74
N ASP A 5 2.56 3.94 -4.97
CA ASP A 5 3.96 3.56 -4.82
C ASP A 5 4.84 4.33 -5.81
N GLY A 6 5.87 5.02 -5.31
CA GLY A 6 6.72 5.90 -6.13
C GLY A 6 6.10 7.26 -6.47
N THR A 7 4.82 7.50 -6.16
CA THR A 7 4.14 8.78 -6.39
C THR A 7 3.90 9.52 -5.07
N ILE A 8 3.00 9.00 -4.22
CA ILE A 8 2.65 9.54 -2.90
C ILE A 8 3.66 9.10 -1.84
N VAL A 9 4.14 7.87 -1.96
CA VAL A 9 5.09 7.26 -1.02
C VAL A 9 6.43 6.99 -1.71
N THR A 10 7.50 6.99 -0.92
CA THR A 10 8.89 6.83 -1.43
C THR A 10 9.35 5.39 -1.49
N GLU A 11 8.75 4.51 -0.70
CA GLU A 11 9.01 3.06 -0.70
C GLU A 11 7.86 2.30 -1.39
N ASP A 12 8.11 1.03 -1.71
CA ASP A 12 7.05 0.10 -2.05
C ASP A 12 6.42 -0.42 -0.76
N ILE A 13 5.21 0.02 -0.47
CA ILE A 13 4.62 -0.17 0.87
C ILE A 13 4.24 -1.62 1.12
N LEU A 14 3.96 -2.39 0.07
CA LEU A 14 3.70 -3.82 0.25
C LEU A 14 4.97 -4.54 0.74
N ASP A 15 6.15 -4.14 0.27
CA ASP A 15 7.43 -4.67 0.79
C ASP A 15 7.63 -4.30 2.26
N VAL A 16 7.32 -3.07 2.64
CA VAL A 16 7.38 -2.59 4.05
C VAL A 16 6.47 -3.42 4.95
N VAL A 17 5.26 -3.74 4.51
CA VAL A 17 4.30 -4.52 5.30
C VAL A 17 4.70 -5.99 5.39
N CYS A 18 5.37 -6.55 4.37
CA CYS A 18 5.94 -7.90 4.43
C CYS A 18 7.03 -8.05 5.50
N ASP A 19 7.61 -6.95 5.98
CA ASP A 19 8.55 -6.97 7.10
C ASP A 19 7.91 -7.41 8.43
N ILE A 20 6.58 -7.33 8.57
CA ILE A 20 5.86 -7.84 9.77
C ILE A 20 6.13 -9.34 9.98
N VAL A 21 6.42 -10.06 8.89
CA VAL A 21 6.71 -11.49 8.86
C VAL A 21 8.12 -11.78 8.35
N GLU A 22 9.02 -10.80 8.42
CA GLU A 22 10.43 -10.91 7.99
C GLU A 22 10.60 -11.30 6.51
N LYS A 23 9.65 -10.90 5.64
CA LYS A 23 9.64 -11.19 4.20
C LYS A 23 9.84 -9.96 3.31
N LYS A 24 10.38 -8.86 3.86
CA LYS A 24 10.61 -7.61 3.11
C LYS A 24 11.48 -7.85 1.87
N GLU A 25 12.61 -8.54 2.03
CA GLU A 25 13.56 -8.78 0.94
C GLU A 25 13.01 -9.73 -0.11
N GLU A 26 12.32 -10.81 0.27
CA GLU A 26 11.68 -11.72 -0.68
C GLU A 26 10.59 -11.01 -1.49
N SER A 27 9.79 -10.16 -0.85
CA SER A 27 8.78 -9.35 -1.53
C SER A 27 9.43 -8.38 -2.53
N ARG A 28 10.50 -7.70 -2.11
CA ARG A 28 11.27 -6.77 -2.96
C ARG A 28 11.84 -7.47 -4.18
N LEU A 29 12.45 -8.64 -4.01
CA LEU A 29 13.03 -9.41 -5.11
C LEU A 29 11.98 -9.87 -6.13
N ILE A 30 10.79 -10.28 -5.68
CA ILE A 30 9.67 -10.60 -6.58
C ILE A 30 9.27 -9.34 -7.37
N ASN A 31 9.12 -8.21 -6.69
CA ASN A 31 8.70 -6.96 -7.31
C ASN A 31 9.72 -6.41 -8.31
N GLU A 32 11.02 -6.54 -8.03
CA GLU A 32 12.08 -6.17 -8.97
C GLU A 32 12.02 -6.98 -10.28
N LYS A 33 11.74 -8.29 -10.19
CA LYS A 33 11.55 -9.14 -11.37
C LYS A 33 10.32 -8.72 -12.17
N VAL A 34 9.24 -8.27 -11.51
CA VAL A 34 8.07 -7.69 -12.19
C VAL A 34 8.45 -6.40 -12.93
N ARG A 35 9.17 -5.49 -12.27
CA ARG A 35 9.62 -4.22 -12.89
C ARG A 35 10.57 -4.42 -14.07
N ARG A 36 11.38 -5.49 -14.05
CA ARG A 36 12.23 -5.91 -15.18
C ARG A 36 11.48 -6.65 -16.29
N GLY A 37 10.21 -6.99 -16.07
CA GLY A 37 9.38 -7.73 -17.01
C GLY A 37 9.68 -9.22 -17.09
N GLU A 38 10.47 -9.75 -16.15
CA GLU A 38 10.83 -11.17 -16.00
C GLU A 38 9.65 -12.00 -15.44
N LEU A 39 8.89 -11.40 -14.51
CA LEU A 39 7.62 -11.93 -14.01
C LEU A 39 6.47 -11.06 -14.53
N ARG A 40 5.32 -11.68 -14.86
CA ARG A 40 4.17 -11.01 -15.47
C ARG A 40 2.85 -11.55 -14.90
N GLY A 41 1.77 -10.80 -15.11
CA GLY A 41 0.45 -11.17 -14.62
C GLY A 41 0.26 -10.86 -13.13
N LEU A 42 -0.75 -11.50 -12.52
CA LEU A 42 -1.14 -11.24 -11.13
C LEU A 42 -0.43 -12.15 -10.12
N GLU A 43 0.15 -13.26 -10.56
CA GLU A 43 0.81 -14.25 -9.69
C GLU A 43 1.86 -13.62 -8.77
N PRO A 44 2.78 -12.74 -9.24
CA PRO A 44 3.79 -12.15 -8.37
C PRO A 44 3.20 -11.27 -7.28
N LEU A 45 2.08 -10.58 -7.56
CA LEU A 45 1.36 -9.80 -6.56
C LEU A 45 0.68 -10.71 -5.55
N CYS A 46 0.04 -11.79 -6.01
CA CYS A 46 -0.57 -12.80 -5.14
C CYS A 46 0.47 -13.45 -4.20
N ASP A 47 1.66 -13.78 -4.71
CA ASP A 47 2.74 -14.37 -3.90
C ASP A 47 3.18 -13.44 -2.77
N ARG A 48 3.35 -12.14 -3.07
CA ARG A 48 3.68 -11.12 -2.07
C ARG A 48 2.58 -10.96 -1.03
N ILE A 49 1.32 -10.93 -1.46
CA ILE A 49 0.16 -10.88 -0.55
C ILE A 49 0.09 -12.13 0.33
N ASN A 50 0.43 -13.30 -0.19
CA ASN A 50 0.39 -14.57 0.55
C ASN A 50 1.41 -14.61 1.71
N PHE A 51 2.50 -13.85 1.65
CA PHE A 51 3.39 -13.69 2.81
C PHE A 51 2.66 -13.12 4.03
N LEU A 52 1.64 -12.28 3.80
CA LEU A 52 0.88 -11.62 4.85
C LEU A 52 -0.24 -12.48 5.43
N LYS A 53 -0.33 -13.77 5.09
CA LYS A 53 -1.34 -14.66 5.65
C LYS A 53 -1.25 -14.72 7.19
N GLY A 54 -2.37 -14.46 7.86
CA GLY A 54 -2.45 -14.37 9.31
C GLY A 54 -2.06 -13.01 9.90
N VAL A 55 -1.61 -12.05 9.07
CA VAL A 55 -1.38 -10.67 9.49
C VAL A 55 -2.72 -9.94 9.63
N SER A 56 -2.90 -9.22 10.74
CA SER A 56 -4.11 -8.43 11.00
C SER A 56 -4.01 -7.02 10.43
N TYR A 57 -5.16 -6.43 10.09
CA TYR A 57 -5.26 -5.00 9.73
C TYR A 57 -4.61 -4.09 10.78
N LYS A 58 -4.84 -4.39 12.07
CA LYS A 58 -4.22 -3.67 13.17
C LYS A 58 -2.68 -3.68 13.10
N LYS A 59 -2.06 -4.84 12.86
CA LYS A 59 -0.60 -4.94 12.74
C LYS A 59 -0.05 -4.16 11.55
N ILE A 60 -0.81 -4.12 10.44
CA ILE A 60 -0.46 -3.30 9.27
C ILE A 60 -0.45 -1.82 9.67
N ASN A 61 -1.51 -1.33 10.31
CA ASN A 61 -1.59 0.06 10.77
C ASN A 61 -0.47 0.40 11.76
N GLU A 62 -0.18 -0.47 12.73
CA GLU A 62 0.91 -0.30 13.68
C GLU A 62 2.29 -0.27 13.01
N LYS A 63 2.49 -1.03 11.92
CA LYS A 63 3.74 -0.99 11.14
C LYS A 63 3.86 0.34 10.41
N LEU A 64 2.79 0.77 9.73
CA LEU A 64 2.78 1.99 8.91
C LEU A 64 2.81 3.29 9.73
N SER A 65 2.34 3.27 10.98
CA SER A 65 2.36 4.46 11.84
C SER A 65 3.73 4.78 12.45
N LYS A 66 4.71 3.85 12.37
CA LYS A 66 6.03 4.03 13.00
C LYS A 66 6.94 4.98 12.25
N GLU A 67 6.71 5.19 10.96
CA GLU A 67 7.56 5.99 10.09
C GLU A 67 6.70 6.65 9.02
N THR A 68 7.10 7.84 8.58
CA THR A 68 6.45 8.49 7.43
C THR A 68 7.10 8.03 6.14
N TYR A 69 6.36 7.24 5.36
CA TYR A 69 6.77 6.85 4.00
C TYR A 69 6.34 7.86 2.94
N LEU A 70 5.71 8.97 3.36
CA LEU A 70 5.18 9.97 2.44
C LEU A 70 6.32 10.74 1.77
N ARG A 71 6.17 10.98 0.47
CA ARG A 71 7.02 11.91 -0.26
C ARG A 71 6.84 13.32 0.32
N LYS A 72 7.94 14.05 0.47
CA LYS A 72 7.91 15.46 0.92
C LYS A 72 6.93 16.28 0.06
N GLY A 73 6.09 17.08 0.71
CA GLY A 73 5.07 17.90 0.05
C GLY A 73 3.71 17.21 -0.12
N THR A 74 3.59 15.91 0.20
CA THR A 74 2.34 15.15 0.03
C THR A 74 1.24 15.67 0.95
N ILE A 75 1.54 15.93 2.22
CA ILE A 75 0.54 16.43 3.17
C ILE A 75 0.01 17.79 2.70
N GLU A 76 0.91 18.69 2.34
CA GLU A 76 0.60 20.04 1.88
C GLU A 76 -0.24 20.04 0.59
N LEU A 77 0.08 19.13 -0.34
CA LEU A 77 -0.69 18.93 -1.56
C LEU A 77 -2.12 18.47 -1.26
N PHE A 78 -2.28 17.44 -0.43
CA PHE A 78 -3.60 16.88 -0.14
C PHE A 78 -4.46 17.86 0.67
N ASP A 79 -3.86 18.59 1.62
CA ASP A 79 -4.54 19.67 2.34
C ASP A 79 -5.03 20.77 1.38
N TYR A 80 -4.20 21.18 0.42
CA TYR A 80 -4.60 22.16 -0.59
C TYR A 80 -5.77 21.65 -1.44
N LEU A 81 -5.70 20.41 -1.92
CA LEU A 81 -6.76 19.81 -2.74
C LEU A 81 -8.08 19.74 -1.97
N LYS A 82 -8.08 19.29 -0.71
CA LYS A 82 -9.28 19.22 0.13
C LYS A 82 -9.86 20.61 0.41
N LYS A 83 -9.03 21.59 0.74
CA LYS A 83 -9.48 23.00 0.96
C LYS A 83 -10.15 23.60 -0.28
N ASN A 84 -9.78 23.12 -1.46
CA ASN A 84 -10.35 23.57 -2.74
C ASN A 84 -11.42 22.62 -3.28
N ASN A 85 -12.00 21.76 -2.44
CA ASN A 85 -13.12 20.86 -2.78
C ASN A 85 -12.84 19.91 -3.96
N PHE A 86 -11.58 19.53 -4.18
CA PHE A 86 -11.25 18.49 -5.16
C PHE A 86 -11.67 17.12 -4.63
N ILE A 87 -12.23 16.29 -5.51
CA ILE A 87 -12.42 14.86 -5.26
C ILE A 87 -11.08 14.15 -5.47
N ILE A 88 -10.59 13.47 -4.43
CA ILE A 88 -9.32 12.77 -4.45
C ILE A 88 -9.57 11.27 -4.59
N ILE A 89 -8.94 10.67 -5.59
CA ILE A 89 -8.99 9.24 -5.86
C ILE A 89 -7.57 8.69 -5.84
N LEU A 90 -7.33 7.66 -5.01
CA LEU A 90 -6.10 6.88 -4.98
C LEU A 90 -6.32 5.54 -5.66
N CYS A 91 -5.54 5.23 -6.69
CA CYS A 91 -5.64 3.98 -7.43
C CYS A 91 -4.27 3.29 -7.43
N SER A 92 -4.19 2.04 -6.95
CA SER A 92 -2.93 1.32 -6.80
C SER A 92 -3.13 -0.19 -6.84
N GLY A 93 -2.10 -0.93 -7.25
CA GLY A 93 -2.07 -2.40 -7.12
C GLY A 93 -1.93 -2.89 -5.68
N ASN A 94 -1.65 -2.01 -4.72
CA ASN A 94 -1.47 -2.34 -3.31
C ASN A 94 -2.78 -2.84 -2.66
N ILE A 95 -2.68 -3.43 -1.48
CA ILE A 95 -3.84 -4.04 -0.80
C ILE A 95 -4.71 -2.98 -0.11
N VAL A 96 -6.03 -3.18 -0.12
CA VAL A 96 -7.00 -2.27 0.51
C VAL A 96 -6.65 -1.94 1.98
N PRO A 97 -6.23 -2.89 2.83
CA PRO A 97 -5.69 -2.59 4.17
C PRO A 97 -4.63 -1.48 4.19
N VAL A 98 -3.65 -1.52 3.29
CA VAL A 98 -2.62 -0.48 3.20
C VAL A 98 -3.24 0.84 2.75
N LEU A 99 -4.03 0.81 1.68
CA LEU A 99 -4.61 2.03 1.12
C LEU A 99 -5.57 2.74 2.08
N LYS A 100 -6.28 2.00 2.95
CA LYS A 100 -7.16 2.58 3.98
C LYS A 100 -6.39 3.41 5.01
N PHE A 101 -5.21 2.96 5.43
CA PHE A 101 -4.36 3.74 6.32
C PHE A 101 -4.05 5.13 5.72
N TYR A 102 -3.65 5.17 4.44
CA TYR A 102 -3.35 6.43 3.75
C TYR A 102 -4.61 7.22 3.38
N GLN A 103 -5.74 6.53 3.16
CA GLN A 103 -7.03 7.18 2.95
C GLN A 103 -7.40 8.04 4.15
N GLU A 104 -7.30 7.48 5.35
CA GLU A 104 -7.57 8.17 6.61
C GLU A 104 -6.54 9.27 6.85
N LEU A 105 -5.24 8.97 6.66
CA LEU A 105 -4.14 9.92 6.90
C LEU A 105 -4.22 11.18 6.00
N LEU A 106 -4.61 11.02 4.73
CA LEU A 106 -4.60 12.09 3.73
C LEU A 106 -6.02 12.59 3.36
N ASN A 107 -7.04 12.13 4.08
CA ASN A 107 -8.45 12.47 3.87
C ASN A 107 -8.94 12.24 2.42
N ILE A 108 -8.59 11.09 1.85
CA ILE A 108 -8.87 10.73 0.45
C ILE A 108 -10.32 10.23 0.32
N ASP A 109 -11.02 10.71 -0.72
CA ASP A 109 -12.44 10.39 -0.90
C ASP A 109 -12.67 8.95 -1.36
N TYR A 110 -11.84 8.45 -2.29
CA TYR A 110 -11.97 7.09 -2.83
C TYR A 110 -10.62 6.39 -2.98
N ILE A 111 -10.61 5.09 -2.66
CA ILE A 111 -9.48 4.19 -2.90
C ILE A 111 -9.88 3.04 -3.81
N PHE A 112 -8.98 2.67 -4.72
CA PHE A 112 -9.08 1.48 -5.56
C PHE A 112 -7.80 0.68 -5.44
N GLY A 113 -7.92 -0.57 -5.02
CA GLY A 113 -6.79 -1.49 -4.97
C GLY A 113 -7.19 -2.94 -4.75
N THR A 114 -6.20 -3.77 -4.47
CA THR A 114 -6.37 -5.22 -4.38
C THR A 114 -7.04 -5.60 -3.07
N ASN A 115 -8.14 -6.34 -3.13
CA ASN A 115 -8.84 -6.80 -1.93
C ASN A 115 -8.45 -8.27 -1.63
N PRO A 116 -7.51 -8.54 -0.71
CA PRO A 116 -7.17 -9.90 -0.33
C PRO A 116 -8.37 -10.58 0.36
N LYS A 117 -8.37 -11.92 0.39
CA LYS A 117 -9.35 -12.65 1.20
C LYS A 117 -9.09 -12.35 2.67
N MET A 118 -10.15 -12.01 3.40
CA MET A 118 -10.07 -11.70 4.83
C MET A 118 -10.86 -12.72 5.65
N ASN A 119 -10.39 -13.03 6.84
CA ASN A 119 -11.12 -13.73 7.89
C ASN A 119 -11.16 -12.84 9.13
N GLY A 120 -12.26 -12.10 9.30
CA GLY A 120 -12.29 -10.97 10.25
C GLY A 120 -11.25 -9.92 9.86
N GLU A 121 -10.34 -9.59 10.77
CA GLU A 121 -9.25 -8.64 10.52
C GLU A 121 -8.00 -9.28 9.89
N LEU A 122 -7.96 -10.60 9.72
CA LEU A 122 -6.78 -11.33 9.27
C LEU A 122 -6.80 -11.57 7.76
N ILE A 123 -5.66 -11.42 7.10
CA ILE A 123 -5.46 -11.86 5.72
C ILE A 123 -5.46 -13.40 5.67
N LYS A 124 -6.21 -13.99 4.75
CA LYS A 124 -6.44 -15.44 4.62
C LYS A 124 -5.70 -16.08 3.45
#